data_AF-W4G1B3-F1
#
_entry.id   AF-W4G1B3-F1
#
_cell.length_a   1.000
_cell.length_b   1.000
_cell.length_c   1.000
_cell.angle_alpha   90.00
_cell.angle_beta   90.00
_cell.angle_gamma   90.00
#
_symmetry.space_group_name_H-M   'P 1'
#
loop_
_entity.id
_entity.type
_entity.pdbx_description
1 polymer ?
#
loop_
_entity_poly.entity_id
_entity_poly.type
_entity_poly.pdbx_seq_one_letter_code
_entity_poly.pdbx_strand_id
1 'polypeptide(L)'
;MAELDVLSRGDATGGEWLNALRAFSDKYGGASSFDWDRQVKHVAVANVWSQLQKQTTTSGEDPLLSLTVVKILMRGRDSIDVFLSVEAFELFIRVAEQATDEAAACEAIKCAINSVYKRPSFVADLLATQTTYDTLFHLTSLARPFAWHTLVWKCLLATFEHPAAIERVEHTLHGYACILPTLAFCVQCPHSLPHDGDRVALATELLKVLYVFASAWQNAMCLPPAIESIADPAMALLSNVLALPNSQSLLELKLHAANVLLLVQHPALVDRFICYDGVGHTIALLEYVIMKVRVEHTQDPGVVVPVVIGLHQLAKNSVKGLSLLQQAIFQINNHTSAEIAQTTPLSELPMSPPPLVKGCLQQTLCTFMTSTNTDLKRCVSEFLFTLCRHNALEFTQRTGLGNAVALLRLKGIM
;
A
#
# COMPACT_ATOMS: atom_id res chain seq x y z
N MET A 1 -12.15 25.58 -24.95
CA MET A 1 -11.26 26.52 -25.64
C MET A 1 -11.35 27.91 -25.02
N ALA A 2 -12.53 28.56 -25.03
CA ALA A 2 -12.70 29.94 -24.52
C ALA A 2 -12.04 30.25 -23.17
N GLU A 3 -12.10 29.38 -22.17
CA GLU A 3 -11.53 29.64 -20.83
C GLU A 3 -10.01 29.49 -20.81
N LEU A 4 -9.47 28.55 -21.59
CA LEU A 4 -8.01 28.42 -21.79
C LEU A 4 -7.47 29.61 -22.60
N ASP A 5 -8.25 30.09 -23.58
CA ASP A 5 -7.93 31.27 -24.38
C ASP A 5 -7.89 32.56 -23.54
N VAL A 6 -8.67 32.64 -22.46
CA VAL A 6 -8.59 33.76 -21.51
C VAL A 6 -7.29 33.69 -20.72
N LEU A 7 -6.93 32.50 -20.21
CA LEU A 7 -5.68 32.30 -19.48
C LEU A 7 -4.42 32.52 -20.35
N SER A 8 -4.51 32.27 -21.67
CA SER A 8 -3.39 32.48 -22.60
C SER A 8 -3.15 33.95 -22.96
N ARG A 9 -4.12 34.85 -22.74
CA ARG A 9 -3.95 36.27 -23.05
C ARG A 9 -3.05 37.02 -22.07
N GLY A 10 -2.93 36.56 -20.81
CA GLY A 10 -1.97 37.10 -19.83
C GLY A 10 -2.24 38.53 -19.33
N ASP A 11 -3.15 39.28 -19.96
CA ASP A 11 -3.40 40.69 -19.68
C ASP A 11 -4.41 40.96 -18.54
N ALA A 12 -4.98 39.92 -17.92
CA ALA A 12 -6.03 40.12 -16.93
C ALA A 12 -5.42 40.61 -15.60
N THR A 13 -5.87 41.78 -15.12
CA THR A 13 -5.42 42.36 -13.86
C THR A 13 -6.39 42.01 -12.72
N GLY A 14 -5.86 41.68 -11.55
CA GLY A 14 -6.63 41.48 -10.32
C GLY A 14 -7.86 40.56 -10.48
N GLY A 15 -9.06 41.15 -10.39
CA GLY A 15 -10.33 40.42 -10.37
C GLY A 15 -10.68 39.68 -11.66
N GLU A 16 -10.24 40.17 -12.82
CA GLU A 16 -10.49 39.50 -14.10
C GLU A 16 -9.72 38.18 -14.20
N TRP A 17 -8.47 38.17 -13.74
CA TRP A 17 -7.66 36.95 -13.69
C TRP A 17 -8.25 35.92 -12.73
N LEU A 18 -8.70 36.36 -11.55
CA LEU A 18 -9.34 35.50 -10.56
C LEU A 18 -10.61 34.83 -11.13
N ASN A 19 -11.42 35.59 -11.86
CA ASN A 19 -12.63 35.07 -12.51
C ASN A 19 -12.28 34.08 -13.63
N ALA A 20 -11.20 34.31 -14.38
CA ALA A 20 -10.72 33.37 -15.38
C ALA A 20 -10.27 32.03 -14.76
N LEU A 21 -9.49 32.08 -13.67
CA LEU A 21 -9.07 30.88 -12.93
C LEU A 21 -10.28 30.09 -12.40
N ARG A 22 -11.29 30.77 -11.84
CA ARG A 22 -12.53 30.14 -11.36
C ARG A 22 -13.31 29.48 -12.49
N ALA A 23 -13.58 30.21 -13.57
CA ALA A 23 -14.30 29.68 -14.72
C ALA A 23 -13.60 28.46 -15.33
N PHE A 24 -12.26 28.49 -15.40
CA PHE A 24 -11.47 27.34 -15.84
C PHE A 24 -11.61 26.16 -14.88
N SER A 25 -11.47 26.40 -13.58
CA SER A 25 -11.55 25.36 -12.55
C SER A 25 -12.93 24.69 -12.51
N ASP A 26 -14.01 25.47 -12.59
CA ASP A 26 -15.38 24.97 -12.58
C ASP A 26 -15.66 24.08 -13.80
N LYS A 27 -15.15 24.47 -14.97
CA LYS A 27 -15.36 23.74 -16.21
C LYS A 27 -14.56 22.43 -16.27
N TYR A 28 -13.30 22.46 -15.84
CA TYR A 28 -12.37 21.35 -16.07
C TYR A 28 -12.02 20.55 -14.81
N GLY A 29 -12.52 20.95 -13.63
CA GLY A 29 -12.21 20.30 -12.35
C GLY A 29 -12.52 18.80 -12.33
N GLY A 30 -13.65 18.40 -12.93
CA GLY A 30 -14.07 16.99 -13.08
C GLY A 30 -13.69 16.32 -14.41
N ALA A 31 -13.01 17.03 -15.32
CA ALA A 31 -12.70 16.49 -16.64
C ALA A 31 -11.56 15.46 -16.60
N SER A 32 -11.74 14.37 -17.36
CA SER A 32 -10.79 13.27 -17.51
C SER A 32 -10.06 13.25 -18.86
N SER A 33 -10.54 14.01 -19.85
CA SER A 33 -9.93 14.17 -21.17
C SER A 33 -9.98 15.63 -21.61
N PHE A 34 -8.99 16.04 -22.40
CA PHE A 34 -8.79 17.42 -22.82
C PHE A 34 -8.46 17.48 -24.30
N ASP A 35 -9.17 18.33 -25.02
CA ASP A 35 -8.90 18.67 -26.42
C ASP A 35 -8.50 20.15 -26.48
N TRP A 36 -7.28 20.42 -26.02
CA TRP A 36 -6.73 21.77 -25.95
C TRP A 36 -5.69 21.96 -27.04
N ASP A 37 -5.75 23.11 -27.71
CA ASP A 37 -4.67 23.53 -28.59
C ASP A 37 -3.35 23.65 -27.79
N ARG A 38 -2.29 23.02 -28.32
CA ARG A 38 -0.99 22.91 -27.63
C ARG A 38 -0.33 24.26 -27.43
N GLN A 39 -0.44 25.16 -28.42
CA GLN A 39 0.17 26.48 -28.35
C GLN A 39 -0.56 27.36 -27.35
N VAL A 40 -1.89 27.37 -27.38
CA VAL A 40 -2.72 28.09 -26.41
C VAL A 40 -2.44 27.58 -24.99
N LYS A 41 -2.36 26.25 -24.81
CA LYS A 41 -2.04 25.65 -23.52
C LYS A 41 -0.66 26.08 -23.01
N HIS A 42 0.36 26.02 -23.86
CA HIS A 42 1.72 26.41 -23.48
C HIS A 42 1.77 27.86 -22.96
N VAL A 43 1.09 28.78 -23.62
CA VAL A 43 1.02 30.19 -23.19
C VAL A 43 0.23 30.33 -21.88
N ALA A 44 -0.92 29.66 -21.76
CA ALA A 44 -1.71 29.67 -20.52
C ALA A 44 -0.90 29.13 -19.33
N VAL A 45 -0.15 28.05 -19.53
CA VAL A 45 0.75 27.46 -18.53
C VAL A 45 1.80 28.46 -18.06
N ALA A 46 2.46 29.17 -18.98
CA ALA A 46 3.45 30.19 -18.65
C ALA A 46 2.83 31.36 -17.86
N ASN A 47 1.64 31.83 -18.24
CA ASN A 47 0.94 32.91 -17.54
C ASN A 47 0.52 32.51 -16.12
N VAL A 48 -0.06 31.31 -15.98
CA VAL A 48 -0.46 30.77 -14.66
C VAL A 48 0.76 30.57 -13.77
N TRP A 49 1.87 30.08 -14.32
CA TRP A 49 3.13 29.96 -13.59
C TRP A 49 3.63 31.31 -13.07
N SER A 50 3.71 32.32 -13.95
CA SER A 50 4.16 33.66 -13.58
C SER A 50 3.27 34.27 -12.50
N GLN A 51 1.96 34.09 -12.58
CA GLN A 51 1.06 34.61 -11.56
C GLN A 51 1.22 33.89 -10.22
N LEU A 52 1.37 32.56 -10.22
CA LEU A 52 1.63 31.81 -8.99
C LEU A 52 2.91 32.30 -8.31
N GLN A 53 3.99 32.51 -9.06
CA GLN A 53 5.23 33.06 -8.51
C GLN A 53 5.01 34.43 -7.84
N LYS A 54 4.24 35.33 -8.47
CA LYS A 54 3.92 36.66 -7.89
C LYS A 54 3.09 36.57 -6.61
N GLN A 55 2.11 35.68 -6.59
CA GLN A 55 1.26 35.45 -5.41
C GLN A 55 2.08 34.98 -4.21
N THR A 56 3.11 34.17 -4.45
CA THR A 56 3.95 33.62 -3.38
C THR A 56 4.99 34.59 -2.84
N THR A 57 5.31 35.66 -3.57
CA THR A 57 6.24 36.71 -3.10
C THR A 57 5.52 37.90 -2.48
N THR A 58 4.24 38.09 -2.81
CA THR A 58 3.42 39.22 -2.33
C THR A 58 2.58 38.79 -1.14
N SER A 59 2.77 39.42 0.02
CA SER A 59 2.03 39.09 1.24
C SER A 59 0.52 39.32 1.06
N GLY A 60 -0.29 38.28 1.30
CA GLY A 60 -1.75 38.36 1.36
C GLY A 60 -2.53 37.87 0.14
N GLU A 61 -1.89 37.42 -0.93
CA GLU A 61 -2.59 36.79 -2.07
C GLU A 61 -2.77 35.28 -1.86
N ASP A 62 -3.99 34.77 -2.08
CA ASP A 62 -4.32 33.34 -1.95
C ASP A 62 -3.92 32.55 -3.22
N PRO A 63 -2.97 31.59 -3.14
CA PRO A 63 -2.52 30.83 -4.30
C PRO A 63 -3.47 29.68 -4.68
N LEU A 64 -4.51 29.38 -3.90
CA LEU A 64 -5.35 28.18 -4.06
C LEU A 64 -5.91 28.01 -5.47
N LEU A 65 -6.48 29.07 -6.06
CA LEU A 65 -7.08 28.99 -7.39
C LEU A 65 -6.02 28.77 -8.48
N SER A 66 -4.86 29.41 -8.36
CA SER A 66 -3.75 29.19 -9.29
C SER A 66 -3.25 27.75 -9.19
N LEU A 67 -3.04 27.23 -7.98
CA LEU A 67 -2.65 25.84 -7.74
C LEU A 67 -3.67 24.84 -8.30
N THR A 68 -4.96 25.12 -8.13
CA THR A 68 -6.04 24.29 -8.67
C THR A 68 -5.96 24.21 -10.20
N VAL A 69 -5.75 25.35 -10.86
CA VAL A 69 -5.58 25.41 -12.32
C VAL A 69 -4.30 24.70 -12.77
N VAL A 70 -3.18 24.89 -12.07
CA VAL A 70 -1.91 24.17 -12.31
C VAL A 70 -2.16 22.66 -12.27
N LYS A 71 -2.79 22.14 -11.21
CA LYS A 71 -3.10 20.72 -11.06
C LYS A 71 -3.95 20.19 -12.20
N ILE A 72 -4.96 20.95 -12.64
CA ILE A 72 -5.81 20.57 -13.78
C ILE A 72 -5.00 20.52 -15.07
N LEU A 73 -4.17 21.53 -15.34
CA LEU A 73 -3.32 21.60 -16.55
C LEU A 73 -2.30 20.45 -16.60
N MET A 74 -1.78 20.03 -15.45
CA MET A 74 -0.82 18.91 -15.32
C MET A 74 -1.41 17.53 -15.64
N ARG A 75 -2.75 17.39 -15.68
CA ARG A 75 -3.39 16.12 -16.06
C ARG A 75 -3.11 15.75 -17.52
N GLY A 76 -3.13 16.75 -18.41
CA GLY A 76 -2.58 16.61 -19.76
C GLY A 76 -1.08 16.81 -19.71
N ARG A 77 -0.29 15.76 -19.95
CA ARG A 77 1.18 15.79 -19.78
C ARG A 77 1.94 16.59 -20.85
N ASP A 78 1.25 17.08 -21.88
CA ASP A 78 1.84 17.91 -22.94
C ASP A 78 1.97 19.39 -22.51
N SER A 79 3.05 20.07 -22.91
CA SER A 79 3.23 21.53 -22.76
C SER A 79 3.17 22.06 -21.32
N ILE A 80 3.73 21.32 -20.36
CA ILE A 80 3.73 21.66 -18.92
C ILE A 80 5.14 21.66 -18.30
N ASP A 81 6.20 21.75 -19.11
CA ASP A 81 7.59 21.57 -18.66
C ASP A 81 7.96 22.47 -17.48
N VAL A 82 7.43 23.69 -17.44
CA VAL A 82 7.65 24.63 -16.33
C VAL A 82 7.14 24.09 -14.99
N PHE A 83 5.98 23.43 -14.96
CA PHE A 83 5.41 22.81 -13.74
C PHE A 83 6.13 21.52 -13.32
N LEU A 84 6.93 20.96 -14.23
CA LEU A 84 7.70 19.74 -14.04
C LEU A 84 9.17 20.02 -13.68
N SER A 85 9.55 21.30 -13.52
CA SER A 85 10.89 21.73 -13.13
C SER A 85 11.14 21.56 -11.62
N VAL A 86 12.41 21.57 -11.22
CA VAL A 86 12.82 21.57 -9.80
C VAL A 86 12.34 22.87 -9.13
N GLU A 87 12.44 24.00 -9.82
CA GLU A 87 11.95 25.30 -9.34
C GLU A 87 10.44 25.26 -9.01
N ALA A 88 9.63 24.64 -9.87
CA ALA A 88 8.21 24.49 -9.61
C ALA A 88 7.93 23.61 -8.39
N PHE A 89 8.65 22.50 -8.27
CA PHE A 89 8.52 21.63 -7.11
C PHE A 89 8.90 22.34 -5.81
N GLU A 90 10.02 23.07 -5.79
CA GLU A 90 10.44 23.90 -4.66
C GLU A 90 9.40 24.92 -4.27
N LEU A 91 8.77 25.58 -5.26
CA LEU A 91 7.70 26.51 -5.00
C LEU A 91 6.49 25.80 -4.36
N PHE A 92 6.09 24.64 -4.89
CA PHE A 92 4.97 23.88 -4.33
C PHE A 92 5.24 23.46 -2.88
N ILE A 93 6.44 22.95 -2.57
CA ILE A 93 6.82 22.57 -1.20
C ILE A 93 6.82 23.78 -0.27
N ARG A 94 7.38 24.91 -0.71
CA ARG A 94 7.41 26.17 0.06
C ARG A 94 6.01 26.70 0.35
N VAL A 95 5.13 26.70 -0.65
CA VAL A 95 3.72 27.12 -0.46
C VAL A 95 3.03 26.18 0.51
N ALA A 96 3.24 24.87 0.37
CA ALA A 96 2.63 23.89 1.25
C ALA A 96 3.09 24.07 2.72
N GLU A 97 4.36 24.38 2.94
CA GLU A 97 4.91 24.67 4.27
C GLU A 97 4.32 25.95 4.89
N GLN A 98 4.23 27.03 4.11
CA GLN A 98 3.93 28.38 4.60
C GLN A 98 2.44 28.75 4.60
N ALA A 99 1.62 28.05 3.82
CA ALA A 99 0.21 28.39 3.67
C ALA A 99 -0.56 28.32 5.00
N THR A 100 -1.25 29.39 5.35
CA THR A 100 -2.16 29.41 6.52
C THR A 100 -3.48 28.70 6.24
N ASP A 101 -3.91 28.70 4.97
CA ASP A 101 -5.07 27.95 4.50
C ASP A 101 -4.72 26.48 4.18
N GLU A 102 -5.48 25.56 4.76
CA GLU A 102 -5.29 24.12 4.56
C GLU A 102 -5.61 23.68 3.13
N ALA A 103 -6.56 24.32 2.46
CA ALA A 103 -6.91 23.97 1.10
C ALA A 103 -5.76 24.32 0.15
N ALA A 104 -5.19 25.52 0.26
CA ALA A 104 -4.00 25.95 -0.49
C ALA A 104 -2.81 25.03 -0.22
N ALA A 105 -2.54 24.69 1.04
CA ALA A 105 -1.47 23.79 1.42
C ALA A 105 -1.65 22.42 0.73
N CYS A 106 -2.81 21.78 0.90
CA CYS A 106 -3.11 20.48 0.31
C CYS A 106 -3.06 20.51 -1.22
N GLU A 107 -3.49 21.59 -1.85
CA GLU A 107 -3.46 21.75 -3.30
C GLU A 107 -2.02 21.84 -3.83
N ALA A 108 -1.13 22.52 -3.10
CA ALA A 108 0.29 22.57 -3.43
C ALA A 108 0.95 21.18 -3.39
N ILE A 109 0.66 20.35 -2.37
CA ILE A 109 1.17 18.97 -2.33
C ILE A 109 0.63 18.13 -3.50
N LYS A 110 -0.63 18.32 -3.91
CA LYS A 110 -1.16 17.62 -5.10
C LYS A 110 -0.43 18.02 -6.38
N CYS A 111 -0.04 19.29 -6.53
CA CYS A 111 0.84 19.73 -7.62
C CYS A 111 2.20 19.03 -7.54
N ALA A 112 2.82 19.00 -6.35
CA ALA A 112 4.09 18.33 -6.12
C ALA A 112 4.06 16.83 -6.47
N ILE A 113 3.00 16.10 -6.07
CA ILE A 113 2.77 14.69 -6.44
C ILE A 113 2.79 14.52 -7.97
N ASN A 114 2.09 15.40 -8.69
CA ASN A 114 2.03 15.33 -10.14
C ASN A 114 3.39 15.59 -10.81
N SER A 115 4.25 16.40 -10.19
CA SER A 115 5.62 16.67 -10.67
C SER A 115 6.54 15.45 -10.54
N VAL A 116 6.39 14.61 -9.51
CA VAL A 116 7.27 13.44 -9.29
C VAL A 116 6.76 12.14 -9.93
N TYR A 117 5.45 12.02 -10.15
CA TYR A 117 4.82 10.80 -10.65
C TYR A 117 5.43 10.29 -11.96
N LYS A 118 5.94 9.05 -11.96
CA LYS A 118 6.58 8.36 -13.10
C LYS A 118 7.79 9.10 -13.69
N ARG A 119 8.57 9.79 -12.85
CA ARG A 119 9.75 10.57 -13.27
C ARG A 119 10.98 10.27 -12.40
N PRO A 120 11.58 9.07 -12.47
CA PRO A 120 12.71 8.69 -11.63
C PRO A 120 13.95 9.57 -11.83
N SER A 121 14.22 10.08 -13.04
CA SER A 121 15.34 11.00 -13.28
C SER A 121 15.18 12.33 -12.54
N PHE A 122 13.94 12.85 -12.49
CA PHE A 122 13.63 14.06 -11.73
C PHE A 122 13.83 13.86 -10.22
N VAL A 123 13.50 12.68 -9.70
CA VAL A 123 13.78 12.35 -8.30
C VAL A 123 15.28 12.34 -8.02
N ALA A 124 16.11 11.86 -8.94
CA ALA A 124 17.57 11.95 -8.81
C ALA A 124 18.05 13.41 -8.73
N ASP A 125 17.49 14.30 -9.55
CA ASP A 125 17.79 15.74 -9.51
C ASP A 125 17.36 16.36 -8.17
N LEU A 126 16.17 16.00 -7.66
CA LEU A 126 15.69 16.46 -6.36
C LEU A 126 16.57 16.01 -5.19
N LEU A 127 17.07 14.76 -5.25
CA LEU A 127 17.97 14.23 -4.22
C LEU A 127 19.35 14.90 -4.26
N ALA A 128 19.79 15.39 -5.42
CA ALA A 128 21.00 16.21 -5.51
C ALA A 128 20.81 17.56 -4.80
N THR A 129 19.62 18.14 -4.86
CA THR A 129 19.20 19.32 -4.07
C THR A 129 18.68 18.90 -2.69
N GLN A 130 19.57 18.40 -1.83
CA GLN A 130 19.22 17.78 -0.53
C GLN A 130 18.24 18.60 0.33
N THR A 131 18.34 19.93 0.30
CA THR A 131 17.49 20.84 1.07
C THR A 131 16.00 20.66 0.77
N THR A 132 15.63 20.58 -0.51
CA THR A 132 14.23 20.54 -0.93
C THR A 132 13.57 19.21 -0.56
N TYR A 133 14.31 18.12 -0.71
CA TYR A 133 13.83 16.78 -0.37
C TYR A 133 13.67 16.59 1.14
N ASP A 134 14.60 17.12 1.93
CA ASP A 134 14.51 17.10 3.39
C ASP A 134 13.35 17.97 3.89
N THR A 135 13.08 19.12 3.24
CA THR A 135 11.88 19.93 3.53
C THR A 135 10.59 19.15 3.25
N LEU A 136 10.49 18.43 2.12
CA LEU A 136 9.34 17.56 1.84
C LEU A 136 9.12 16.56 2.98
N PHE A 137 10.18 15.93 3.49
CA PHE A 137 10.04 15.03 4.63
C PHE A 137 9.68 15.76 5.92
N HIS A 138 10.23 16.95 6.16
CA HIS A 138 9.89 17.79 7.32
C HIS A 138 8.39 18.09 7.40
N LEU A 139 7.69 18.22 6.26
CA LEU A 139 6.23 18.42 6.21
C LEU A 139 5.43 17.33 6.95
N THR A 140 6.00 16.13 7.12
CA THR A 140 5.39 15.03 7.89
C THR A 140 5.27 15.34 9.39
N SER A 141 6.05 16.30 9.90
CA SER A 141 6.11 16.68 11.32
C SER A 141 5.24 17.89 11.68
N LEU A 142 4.68 18.57 10.69
CA LEU A 142 3.85 19.75 10.92
C LEU A 142 2.51 19.34 11.55
N ALA A 143 2.01 20.14 12.50
CA ALA A 143 0.72 19.91 13.15
C ALA A 143 -0.44 20.26 12.20
N ARG A 144 -0.84 19.30 11.36
CA ARG A 144 -1.86 19.45 10.31
C ARG A 144 -2.87 18.28 10.34
N PRO A 145 -4.02 18.39 9.66
CA PRO A 145 -5.01 17.31 9.62
C PRO A 145 -4.51 16.02 8.96
N PHE A 146 -5.17 14.88 9.22
CA PHE A 146 -4.79 13.58 8.62
C PHE A 146 -4.80 13.57 7.09
N ALA A 147 -5.75 14.28 6.46
CA ALA A 147 -5.82 14.43 5.01
C ALA A 147 -4.54 15.06 4.41
N TRP A 148 -3.94 16.03 5.12
CA TRP A 148 -2.66 16.63 4.73
C TRP A 148 -1.53 15.61 4.77
N HIS A 149 -1.38 14.89 5.90
CA HIS A 149 -0.32 13.89 6.05
C HIS A 149 -0.46 12.76 5.03
N THR A 150 -1.70 12.39 4.66
CA THR A 150 -1.97 11.42 3.59
C THR A 150 -1.37 11.89 2.27
N LEU A 151 -1.50 13.19 1.93
CA LEU A 151 -0.93 13.75 0.71
C LEU A 151 0.60 13.83 0.77
N VAL A 152 1.18 14.23 1.90
CA VAL A 152 2.65 14.29 2.07
C VAL A 152 3.26 12.90 1.88
N TRP A 153 2.69 11.87 2.52
CA TRP A 153 3.17 10.50 2.36
C TRP A 153 2.92 9.93 0.97
N LYS A 154 1.83 10.31 0.27
CA LYS A 154 1.66 9.99 -1.16
C LYS A 154 2.75 10.61 -2.03
N CYS A 155 3.16 11.84 -1.72
CA CYS A 155 4.25 12.51 -2.43
C CYS A 155 5.58 11.78 -2.22
N LEU A 156 5.91 11.41 -0.98
CA LEU A 156 7.11 10.61 -0.65
C LEU A 156 7.05 9.22 -1.30
N LEU A 157 5.90 8.53 -1.25
CA LEU A 157 5.75 7.23 -1.91
C LEU A 157 5.99 7.30 -3.42
N ALA A 158 5.55 8.38 -4.07
CA ALA A 158 5.77 8.58 -5.49
C ALA A 158 7.26 8.75 -5.85
N THR A 159 8.12 9.16 -4.89
CA THR A 159 9.58 9.24 -5.13
C THR A 159 10.29 7.90 -4.94
N PHE A 160 9.67 6.93 -4.25
CA PHE A 160 10.27 5.63 -3.97
C PHE A 160 10.39 4.69 -5.17
N GLU A 161 9.90 5.09 -6.35
CA GLU A 161 10.32 4.46 -7.61
C GLU A 161 11.85 4.56 -7.81
N HIS A 162 12.51 5.53 -7.15
CA HIS A 162 13.96 5.69 -7.14
C HIS A 162 14.57 5.14 -5.83
N PRO A 163 15.45 4.11 -5.87
CA PRO A 163 15.98 3.47 -4.66
C PRO A 163 16.70 4.41 -3.68
N ALA A 164 17.43 5.42 -4.18
CA ALA A 164 18.10 6.39 -3.32
C ALA A 164 17.12 7.26 -2.50
N ALA A 165 15.88 7.41 -2.95
CA ALA A 165 14.83 8.09 -2.18
C ALA A 165 14.39 7.26 -0.98
N ILE A 166 14.29 5.94 -1.15
CA ILE A 166 14.03 4.99 -0.06
C ILE A 166 15.17 5.07 0.95
N GLU A 167 16.41 4.93 0.49
CA GLU A 167 17.59 4.98 1.36
C GLU A 167 17.68 6.29 2.16
N ARG A 168 17.43 7.43 1.49
CA ARG A 168 17.41 8.75 2.14
C ARG A 168 16.38 8.80 3.26
N VAL A 169 15.13 8.41 2.99
CA VAL A 169 14.06 8.48 4.00
C VAL A 169 14.26 7.45 5.11
N GLU A 170 14.55 6.20 4.76
CA GLU A 170 14.69 5.10 5.70
C GLU A 170 15.88 5.31 6.64
N HIS A 171 17.07 5.58 6.09
CA HIS A 171 18.31 5.60 6.86
C HIS A 171 18.73 7.00 7.30
N THR A 172 18.63 8.00 6.43
CA THR A 172 19.16 9.34 6.75
C THR A 172 18.15 10.19 7.53
N LEU A 173 16.87 10.12 7.13
CA LEU A 173 15.80 10.90 7.75
C LEU A 173 15.03 10.10 8.82
N HIS A 174 15.49 8.88 9.11
CA HIS A 174 14.94 8.00 10.15
C HIS A 174 13.43 7.74 10.01
N GLY A 175 12.98 7.40 8.80
CA GLY A 175 11.56 7.27 8.46
C GLY A 175 10.75 6.39 9.42
N TYR A 176 11.31 5.28 9.94
CA TYR A 176 10.62 4.43 10.92
C TYR A 176 10.22 5.18 12.20
N ALA A 177 11.03 6.13 12.65
CA ALA A 177 10.73 6.95 13.85
C ALA A 177 9.55 7.90 13.63
N CYS A 178 9.19 8.18 12.37
CA CYS A 178 7.98 8.92 12.03
C CYS A 178 6.79 7.99 11.76
N ILE A 179 7.00 6.94 10.95
CA ILE A 179 5.93 6.05 10.47
C ILE A 179 5.30 5.26 11.61
N LEU A 180 6.11 4.60 12.45
CA LEU A 180 5.58 3.68 13.46
C LEU A 180 4.73 4.40 14.52
N PRO A 181 5.17 5.54 15.12
CA PRO A 181 4.32 6.27 16.06
C PRO A 181 3.08 6.87 15.40
N THR A 182 3.19 7.38 14.17
CA THR A 182 2.05 7.95 13.46
C THR A 182 1.00 6.89 13.12
N LEU A 183 1.43 5.72 12.64
CA LEU A 183 0.54 4.60 12.37
C LEU A 183 -0.10 4.08 13.66
N ALA A 184 0.68 3.95 14.74
CA ALA A 184 0.15 3.61 16.06
C ALA A 184 -0.93 4.59 16.51
N PHE A 185 -0.71 5.89 16.36
CA PHE A 185 -1.71 6.92 16.64
C PHE A 185 -2.95 6.80 15.75
N CYS A 186 -2.78 6.52 14.46
CA CYS A 186 -3.92 6.33 13.54
C CYS A 186 -4.80 5.15 13.93
N VAL A 187 -4.25 4.08 14.50
CA VAL A 187 -5.02 2.87 14.86
C VAL A 187 -5.46 2.80 16.33
N GLN A 188 -5.19 3.85 17.11
CA GLN A 188 -5.77 4.01 18.45
C GLN A 188 -7.30 4.07 18.37
N CYS A 189 -7.99 3.64 19.43
CA CYS A 189 -9.45 3.58 19.51
C CYS A 189 -10.10 2.76 18.36
N PRO A 190 -9.89 1.43 18.31
CA PRO A 190 -10.35 0.57 17.22
C PRO A 190 -11.84 0.66 16.86
N HIS A 191 -12.70 1.04 17.80
CA HIS A 191 -14.15 1.13 17.59
C HIS A 191 -14.58 2.38 16.80
N SER A 192 -13.84 3.48 16.86
CA SER A 192 -14.17 4.71 16.10
C SER A 192 -13.51 4.76 14.73
N LEU A 193 -12.38 4.06 14.56
CA LEU A 193 -11.61 4.05 13.31
C LEU A 193 -12.43 3.69 12.04
N PRO A 194 -13.37 2.73 12.05
CA PRO A 194 -14.18 2.43 10.85
C PRO A 194 -15.00 3.60 10.31
N HIS A 195 -15.20 4.65 11.11
CA HIS A 195 -15.98 5.84 10.80
C HIS A 195 -15.09 7.07 10.50
N ASP A 196 -13.76 6.94 10.59
CA ASP A 196 -12.81 8.01 10.35
C ASP A 196 -11.99 7.74 9.07
N GLY A 197 -12.53 8.20 7.94
CA GLY A 197 -11.95 7.95 6.62
C GLY A 197 -10.54 8.54 6.45
N ASP A 198 -10.24 9.68 7.06
CA ASP A 198 -8.94 10.33 6.92
C ASP A 198 -7.86 9.60 7.72
N ARG A 199 -8.17 9.12 8.94
CA ARG A 199 -7.25 8.27 9.71
C ARG A 199 -6.97 6.96 9.00
N VAL A 200 -8.00 6.32 8.43
CA VAL A 200 -7.85 5.08 7.66
C VAL A 200 -7.00 5.32 6.41
N ALA A 201 -7.22 6.43 5.70
CA ALA A 201 -6.44 6.78 4.52
C ALA A 201 -4.96 6.99 4.87
N LEU A 202 -4.65 7.74 5.92
CA LEU A 202 -3.26 7.94 6.37
C LEU A 202 -2.61 6.63 6.80
N ALA A 203 -3.28 5.83 7.63
CA ALA A 203 -2.77 4.53 8.07
C ALA A 203 -2.48 3.60 6.88
N THR A 204 -3.32 3.65 5.84
CA THR A 204 -3.16 2.87 4.62
C THR A 204 -1.92 3.32 3.83
N GLU A 205 -1.69 4.62 3.67
CA GLU A 205 -0.47 5.13 3.03
C GLU A 205 0.79 4.78 3.83
N LEU A 206 0.74 4.88 5.16
CA LEU A 206 1.86 4.50 6.03
C LEU A 206 2.21 3.01 5.93
N LEU A 207 1.23 2.12 5.75
CA LEU A 207 1.50 0.70 5.49
C LEU A 207 2.11 0.45 4.11
N LYS A 208 1.77 1.24 3.10
CA LYS A 208 2.44 1.18 1.78
C LYS A 208 3.91 1.59 1.90
N VAL A 209 4.20 2.62 2.69
CA VAL A 209 5.59 3.04 3.00
C VAL A 209 6.32 1.93 3.74
N LEU A 210 5.69 1.37 4.78
CA LEU A 210 6.27 0.28 5.55
C LEU A 210 6.53 -0.97 4.69
N TYR A 211 5.67 -1.27 3.73
CA TYR A 211 5.88 -2.35 2.76
C TYR A 211 7.15 -2.12 1.92
N VAL A 212 7.40 -0.89 1.46
CA VAL A 212 8.63 -0.56 0.72
C VAL A 212 9.87 -0.74 1.60
N PHE A 213 9.84 -0.24 2.83
CA PHE A 213 10.97 -0.35 3.77
C PHE A 213 11.22 -1.79 4.21
N ALA A 214 10.16 -2.58 4.39
CA ALA A 214 10.25 -3.98 4.78
C ALA A 214 10.97 -4.86 3.74
N SER A 215 11.26 -4.35 2.55
CA SER A 215 12.12 -5.04 1.58
C SER A 215 13.48 -5.41 2.18
N ALA A 216 14.04 -4.57 3.06
CA ALA A 216 15.27 -4.84 3.81
C ALA A 216 15.16 -6.01 4.82
N TRP A 217 13.94 -6.46 5.16
CA TRP A 217 13.69 -7.57 6.08
C TRP A 217 13.75 -8.92 5.35
N GLN A 218 13.57 -8.90 4.03
CA GLN A 218 13.44 -10.10 3.21
C GLN A 218 14.79 -10.81 3.06
N ASN A 219 14.82 -12.12 3.28
CA ASN A 219 16.02 -12.98 3.14
C ASN A 219 17.25 -12.51 3.94
N ALA A 220 17.09 -11.62 4.93
CA ALA A 220 18.18 -11.16 5.76
C ALA A 220 18.73 -12.34 6.58
N MET A 221 20.04 -12.58 6.52
CA MET A 221 20.69 -13.59 7.39
C MET A 221 20.73 -13.14 8.85
N CYS A 222 20.90 -11.84 9.06
CA CYS A 222 20.85 -11.17 10.35
C CYS A 222 20.01 -9.89 10.19
N LEU A 223 19.20 -9.56 11.20
CA LEU A 223 18.51 -8.27 11.21
C LEU A 223 19.52 -7.12 11.39
N PRO A 224 19.49 -6.08 10.54
CA PRO A 224 20.28 -4.88 10.79
C PRO A 224 19.94 -4.25 12.15
N PRO A 225 20.90 -3.68 12.90
CA PRO A 225 20.65 -3.13 14.25
C PRO A 225 19.52 -2.10 14.30
N ALA A 226 19.39 -1.28 13.24
CA ALA A 226 18.32 -0.31 13.11
C ALA A 226 16.93 -0.94 12.96
N ILE A 227 16.83 -2.12 12.33
CA ILE A 227 15.58 -2.89 12.22
C ILE A 227 15.34 -3.66 13.51
N GLU A 228 16.39 -4.21 14.12
CA GLU A 228 16.27 -4.95 15.38
C GLU A 228 15.67 -4.10 16.51
N SER A 229 16.06 -2.82 16.61
CA SER A 229 15.56 -1.90 17.64
C SER A 229 14.07 -1.56 17.48
N ILE A 230 13.51 -1.63 16.27
CA ILE A 230 12.11 -1.32 15.98
C ILE A 230 11.25 -2.57 15.76
N ALA A 231 11.86 -3.75 15.70
CA ALA A 231 11.18 -4.96 15.27
C ALA A 231 10.01 -5.35 16.18
N ASP A 232 10.18 -5.23 17.50
CA ASP A 232 9.12 -5.53 18.46
C ASP A 232 7.91 -4.57 18.31
N PRO A 233 8.07 -3.23 18.36
CA PRO A 233 6.94 -2.33 18.16
C PRO A 233 6.34 -2.41 16.75
N ALA A 234 7.15 -2.67 15.72
CA ALA A 234 6.64 -2.85 14.35
C ALA A 234 5.75 -4.10 14.23
N MET A 235 6.16 -5.24 14.78
CA MET A 235 5.38 -6.47 14.75
C MET A 235 4.12 -6.39 15.63
N ALA A 236 4.23 -5.76 16.80
CA ALA A 236 3.07 -5.47 17.65
C ALA A 236 2.04 -4.62 16.91
N LEU A 237 2.49 -3.54 16.28
CA LEU A 237 1.63 -2.63 15.53
C LEU A 237 0.99 -3.32 14.32
N LEU A 238 1.75 -4.14 13.57
CA LEU A 238 1.21 -4.89 12.46
C LEU A 238 0.12 -5.88 12.91
N SER A 239 0.32 -6.55 14.05
CA SER A 239 -0.71 -7.41 14.63
C SER A 239 -1.94 -6.60 15.06
N ASN A 240 -1.75 -5.44 15.70
CA ASN A 240 -2.85 -4.57 16.11
C ASN A 240 -3.69 -4.08 14.93
N VAL A 241 -3.08 -3.77 13.78
CA VAL A 241 -3.82 -3.42 12.55
C VAL A 241 -4.68 -4.60 12.09
N LEU A 242 -4.15 -5.82 12.13
CA LEU A 242 -4.88 -7.02 11.75
C LEU A 242 -5.96 -7.41 12.77
N ALA A 243 -5.80 -7.00 14.03
CA ALA A 243 -6.77 -7.17 15.10
C ALA A 243 -7.97 -6.22 14.99
N LEU A 244 -7.90 -5.18 14.15
CA LEU A 244 -9.01 -4.25 13.93
C LEU A 244 -10.27 -5.01 13.44
N PRO A 245 -11.48 -4.50 13.72
CA PRO A 245 -12.72 -5.12 13.28
C PRO A 245 -12.75 -5.38 11.77
N ASN A 246 -13.24 -6.55 11.39
CA ASN A 246 -13.47 -6.88 9.98
C ASN A 246 -14.68 -6.06 9.46
N SER A 247 -14.42 -5.04 8.64
CA SER A 247 -15.43 -4.19 8.01
C SER A 247 -15.04 -3.84 6.58
N GLN A 248 -15.98 -3.34 5.79
CA GLN A 248 -15.67 -2.88 4.43
C GLN A 248 -14.77 -1.65 4.44
N SER A 249 -14.94 -0.75 5.42
CA SER A 249 -14.15 0.47 5.54
C SER A 249 -12.69 0.22 5.92
N LEU A 250 -12.38 -0.91 6.58
CA LEU A 250 -11.02 -1.26 6.98
C LEU A 250 -10.36 -2.33 6.10
N LEU A 251 -11.08 -2.88 5.11
CA LEU A 251 -10.59 -4.00 4.30
C LEU A 251 -9.28 -3.64 3.58
N GLU A 252 -9.20 -2.48 2.92
CA GLU A 252 -7.99 -2.04 2.20
C GLU A 252 -6.79 -1.90 3.15
N LEU A 253 -6.99 -1.25 4.30
CA LEU A 253 -5.97 -1.10 5.35
C LEU A 253 -5.41 -2.47 5.79
N LYS A 254 -6.30 -3.43 6.09
CA LYS A 254 -5.90 -4.78 6.53
C LYS A 254 -5.23 -5.59 5.42
N LEU A 255 -5.62 -5.41 4.17
CA LEU A 255 -4.93 -6.02 3.02
C LEU A 255 -3.52 -5.44 2.84
N HIS A 256 -3.33 -4.14 3.07
CA HIS A 256 -1.98 -3.55 3.08
C HIS A 256 -1.12 -4.06 4.24
N ALA A 257 -1.70 -4.32 5.43
CA ALA A 257 -0.99 -5.00 6.50
C ALA A 257 -0.58 -6.44 6.09
N ALA A 258 -1.45 -7.17 5.40
CA ALA A 258 -1.12 -8.48 4.85
C ALA A 258 -0.01 -8.41 3.79
N ASN A 259 0.08 -7.34 2.99
CA ASN A 259 1.19 -7.12 2.06
C ASN A 259 2.53 -6.97 2.79
N VAL A 260 2.57 -6.28 3.92
CA VAL A 260 3.80 -6.19 4.74
C VAL A 260 4.25 -7.58 5.22
N LEU A 261 3.31 -8.46 5.59
CA LEU A 261 3.62 -9.83 6.03
C LEU A 261 4.33 -10.68 4.95
N LEU A 262 4.20 -10.34 3.67
CA LEU A 262 4.94 -11.02 2.59
C LEU A 262 6.46 -10.94 2.77
N LEU A 263 6.91 -9.85 3.40
CA LEU A 263 8.31 -9.50 3.60
C LEU A 263 8.82 -9.91 4.99
N VAL A 264 7.92 -10.28 5.91
CA VAL A 264 8.24 -10.78 7.24
C VAL A 264 8.68 -12.25 7.14
N GLN A 265 9.95 -12.46 6.77
CA GLN A 265 10.52 -13.80 6.55
C GLN A 265 11.57 -14.18 7.62
N HIS A 266 12.21 -13.19 8.24
CA HIS A 266 13.20 -13.45 9.27
C HIS A 266 12.56 -14.08 10.52
N PRO A 267 13.05 -15.22 11.04
CA PRO A 267 12.44 -15.94 12.17
C PRO A 267 12.16 -15.06 13.40
N ALA A 268 13.11 -14.20 13.79
CA ALA A 268 12.91 -13.29 14.92
C ALA A 268 11.75 -12.29 14.75
N LEU A 269 11.44 -11.84 13.52
CA LEU A 269 10.27 -10.99 13.27
C LEU A 269 8.98 -11.82 13.30
N VAL A 270 9.01 -13.00 12.68
CA VAL A 270 7.89 -13.95 12.67
C VAL A 270 7.50 -14.34 14.09
N ASP A 271 8.46 -14.70 14.93
CA ASP A 271 8.21 -15.11 16.31
C ASP A 271 7.64 -13.96 17.16
N ARG A 272 8.15 -12.73 16.98
CA ARG A 272 7.57 -11.52 17.62
C ARG A 272 6.13 -11.30 17.18
N PHE A 273 5.84 -11.37 15.88
CA PHE A 273 4.48 -11.24 15.35
C PHE A 273 3.52 -12.32 15.91
N ILE A 274 4.00 -13.57 16.04
CA ILE A 274 3.25 -14.66 16.66
C ILE A 274 2.99 -14.40 18.15
N CYS A 275 3.94 -13.81 18.88
CA CYS A 275 3.74 -13.44 20.29
C CYS A 275 2.61 -12.43 20.50
N TYR A 276 2.33 -11.59 19.51
CA TYR A 276 1.22 -10.64 19.52
C TYR A 276 -0.09 -11.17 18.90
N ASP A 277 -0.27 -12.50 18.86
CA ASP A 277 -1.43 -13.20 18.26
C ASP A 277 -1.66 -12.88 16.77
N GLY A 278 -0.59 -12.53 16.04
CA GLY A 278 -0.68 -12.18 14.63
C GLY A 278 -1.23 -13.29 13.74
N VAL A 279 -1.03 -14.57 14.12
CA VAL A 279 -1.60 -15.72 13.40
C VAL A 279 -3.13 -15.73 13.49
N GLY A 280 -3.69 -15.58 14.69
CA GLY A 280 -5.14 -15.56 14.90
C GLY A 280 -5.80 -14.41 14.13
N HIS A 281 -5.23 -13.21 14.23
CA HIS A 281 -5.73 -12.03 13.50
C HIS A 281 -5.65 -12.20 11.97
N THR A 282 -4.59 -12.83 11.46
CA THR A 282 -4.44 -13.07 10.02
C THR A 282 -5.43 -14.14 9.52
N ILE A 283 -5.72 -15.17 10.32
CA ILE A 283 -6.77 -16.15 10.00
C ILE A 283 -8.15 -15.49 9.97
N ALA A 284 -8.46 -14.65 10.96
CA ALA A 284 -9.72 -13.90 10.98
C ALA A 284 -9.88 -12.97 9.77
N LEU A 285 -8.78 -12.39 9.27
CA LEU A 285 -8.78 -11.65 8.00
C LEU A 285 -9.02 -12.58 6.81
N LEU A 286 -8.34 -13.74 6.75
CA LEU A 286 -8.53 -14.72 5.67
C LEU A 286 -9.99 -15.17 5.56
N GLU A 287 -10.64 -15.50 6.66
CA GLU A 287 -12.06 -15.88 6.71
C GLU A 287 -12.96 -14.77 6.14
N TYR A 288 -12.71 -13.52 6.56
CA TYR A 288 -13.46 -12.38 6.08
C TYR A 288 -13.26 -12.13 4.58
N VAL A 289 -12.02 -12.19 4.09
CA VAL A 289 -11.71 -12.02 2.67
C VAL A 289 -12.32 -13.15 1.83
N ILE A 290 -12.28 -14.40 2.33
CA ILE A 290 -12.95 -15.54 1.71
C ILE A 290 -14.46 -15.28 1.60
N MET A 291 -15.10 -14.78 2.65
CA MET A 291 -16.52 -14.42 2.61
C MET A 291 -16.79 -13.38 1.52
N LYS A 292 -15.97 -12.33 1.42
CA LYS A 292 -16.10 -11.29 0.36
C LYS A 292 -15.95 -11.85 -1.05
N VAL A 293 -15.07 -12.83 -1.25
CA VAL A 293 -14.80 -13.44 -2.57
C VAL A 293 -15.84 -14.52 -2.95
N ARG A 294 -16.17 -15.41 -2.01
CA ARG A 294 -16.91 -16.66 -2.28
C ARG A 294 -18.40 -16.58 -1.99
N VAL A 295 -18.80 -15.68 -1.08
CA VAL A 295 -20.19 -15.56 -0.64
C VAL A 295 -20.81 -14.28 -1.18
N GLU A 296 -20.15 -13.14 -0.96
CA GLU A 296 -20.68 -11.84 -1.40
C GLU A 296 -20.30 -11.49 -2.84
N HIS A 297 -19.21 -12.07 -3.38
CA HIS A 297 -18.65 -11.74 -4.69
C HIS A 297 -18.33 -10.25 -4.89
N THR A 298 -17.98 -9.56 -3.81
CA THR A 298 -17.63 -8.13 -3.80
C THR A 298 -16.14 -7.86 -4.00
N GLN A 299 -15.32 -8.91 -4.06
CA GLN A 299 -13.87 -8.85 -4.24
C GLN A 299 -13.38 -9.91 -5.23
N ASP A 300 -12.32 -9.59 -5.97
CA ASP A 300 -11.63 -10.52 -6.86
C ASP A 300 -10.86 -11.59 -6.06
N PRO A 301 -10.83 -12.87 -6.48
CA PRO A 301 -10.08 -13.90 -5.76
C PRO A 301 -8.60 -13.59 -5.51
N GLY A 302 -7.97 -12.74 -6.32
CA GLY A 302 -6.60 -12.28 -6.16
C GLY A 302 -6.33 -11.60 -4.81
N VAL A 303 -7.34 -11.00 -4.15
CA VAL A 303 -7.14 -10.36 -2.83
C VAL A 303 -6.80 -11.36 -1.72
N VAL A 304 -7.05 -12.67 -1.94
CA VAL A 304 -6.70 -13.74 -1.00
C VAL A 304 -5.20 -14.05 -1.03
N VAL A 305 -4.54 -13.82 -2.17
CA VAL A 305 -3.14 -14.18 -2.42
C VAL A 305 -2.19 -13.61 -1.34
N PRO A 306 -2.17 -12.30 -1.05
CA PRO A 306 -1.23 -11.77 -0.08
C PRO A 306 -1.45 -12.30 1.34
N VAL A 307 -2.71 -12.54 1.72
CA VAL A 307 -3.04 -13.12 3.03
C VAL A 307 -2.50 -14.56 3.15
N VAL A 308 -2.69 -15.38 2.12
CA VAL A 308 -2.20 -16.76 2.08
C VAL A 308 -0.68 -16.81 2.06
N ILE A 309 0.00 -15.95 1.30
CA ILE A 309 1.47 -15.89 1.31
C ILE A 309 1.98 -15.44 2.68
N GLY A 310 1.34 -14.45 3.31
CA GLY A 310 1.68 -14.03 4.68
C GLY A 310 1.62 -15.21 5.65
N LEU A 311 0.50 -15.95 5.67
CA LEU A 311 0.35 -17.17 6.48
C LEU A 311 1.39 -18.25 6.14
N HIS A 312 1.73 -18.41 4.85
CA HIS A 312 2.80 -19.31 4.42
C HIS A 312 4.15 -18.91 5.03
N GLN A 313 4.49 -17.62 5.09
CA GLN A 313 5.74 -17.18 5.73
C GLN A 313 5.76 -17.50 7.22
N LEU A 314 4.63 -17.33 7.92
CA LEU A 314 4.52 -17.67 9.34
C LEU A 314 4.70 -19.19 9.59
N ALA A 315 4.15 -20.03 8.72
CA ALA A 315 4.30 -21.48 8.79
C ALA A 315 5.73 -21.93 8.43
N LYS A 316 6.31 -21.34 7.39
CA LYS A 316 7.63 -21.72 6.87
C LYS A 316 8.76 -21.37 7.83
N ASN A 317 8.67 -20.21 8.48
CA ASN A 317 9.78 -19.64 9.24
C ASN A 317 9.62 -19.74 10.77
N SER A 318 8.56 -20.39 11.27
CA SER A 318 8.37 -20.65 12.71
C SER A 318 7.64 -21.95 12.99
N VAL A 319 8.21 -22.79 13.86
CA VAL A 319 7.59 -24.06 14.30
C VAL A 319 6.29 -23.82 15.06
N LYS A 320 6.23 -22.75 15.86
CA LYS A 320 5.02 -22.34 16.58
C LYS A 320 3.97 -21.86 15.59
N GLY A 321 4.36 -21.04 14.61
CA GLY A 321 3.48 -20.57 13.55
C GLY A 321 2.87 -21.72 12.75
N LEU A 322 3.70 -22.69 12.33
CA LEU A 322 3.25 -23.91 11.66
C LEU A 322 2.21 -24.67 12.49
N SER A 323 2.49 -24.90 13.77
CA SER A 323 1.62 -25.68 14.66
C SER A 323 0.26 -25.00 14.86
N LEU A 324 0.25 -23.68 15.08
CA LEU A 324 -0.97 -22.89 15.21
C LEU A 324 -1.81 -22.93 13.92
N LEU A 325 -1.16 -22.82 12.75
CA LEU A 325 -1.85 -22.88 11.46
C LEU A 325 -2.36 -24.28 11.12
N GLN A 326 -1.62 -25.34 11.46
CA GLN A 326 -2.09 -26.71 11.36
C GLN A 326 -3.35 -26.93 12.22
N GLN A 327 -3.36 -26.43 13.46
CA GLN A 327 -4.52 -26.51 14.34
C GLN A 327 -5.72 -25.74 13.76
N ALA A 328 -5.52 -24.51 13.29
CA ALA A 328 -6.61 -23.68 12.78
C ALA A 328 -7.19 -24.17 11.44
N ILE A 329 -6.33 -24.58 10.50
CA ILE A 329 -6.76 -24.96 9.14
C ILE A 329 -7.24 -26.40 9.11
N PHE A 330 -6.49 -27.34 9.68
CA PHE A 330 -6.80 -28.77 9.63
C PHE A 330 -7.59 -29.28 10.83
N GLN A 331 -7.89 -28.42 11.81
CA GLN A 331 -8.60 -28.79 13.05
C GLN A 331 -7.90 -29.94 13.80
N ILE A 332 -6.57 -30.00 13.72
CA ILE A 332 -5.77 -31.03 14.39
C ILE A 332 -5.72 -30.69 15.88
N ASN A 333 -6.34 -31.53 16.72
CA ASN A 333 -6.11 -31.50 18.16
C ASN A 333 -4.74 -32.12 18.48
N ASN A 334 -4.02 -31.58 19.47
CA ASN A 334 -2.69 -32.05 19.92
C ASN A 334 -2.63 -33.56 20.26
N HIS A 335 -3.80 -34.23 20.40
CA HIS A 335 -3.93 -35.65 20.71
C HIS A 335 -4.18 -36.56 19.49
N THR A 336 -4.23 -36.03 18.27
CA THR A 336 -4.57 -36.78 17.03
C THR A 336 -3.52 -36.65 15.92
N SER A 337 -2.25 -36.47 16.28
CA SER A 337 -1.14 -36.86 15.39
C SER A 337 -0.96 -38.38 15.43
N ALA A 338 -2.05 -39.13 15.24
CA ALA A 338 -2.04 -40.57 15.18
C ALA A 338 -1.86 -40.98 13.73
N GLU A 339 -0.64 -41.44 13.42
CA GLU A 339 -0.34 -42.40 12.36
C GLU A 339 -1.05 -42.16 11.02
N ILE A 340 -0.48 -41.26 10.22
CA ILE A 340 -0.61 -41.40 8.77
C ILE A 340 0.06 -42.72 8.41
N ALA A 341 -0.74 -43.70 7.94
CA ALA A 341 -0.25 -44.98 7.49
C ALA A 341 0.87 -44.78 6.45
N GLN A 342 2.12 -44.95 6.86
CA GLN A 342 3.32 -44.65 6.07
C GLN A 342 3.53 -45.61 4.87
N THR A 343 2.57 -46.49 4.59
CA THR A 343 2.73 -47.62 3.68
C THR A 343 1.85 -47.58 2.44
N THR A 344 0.88 -46.65 2.35
CA THR A 344 0.01 -46.57 1.16
C THR A 344 0.73 -45.86 0.01
N PRO A 345 0.90 -46.48 -1.16
CA PRO A 345 1.42 -45.80 -2.36
C PRO A 345 0.54 -44.60 -2.74
N LEU A 346 1.14 -43.50 -3.21
CA LEU A 346 0.39 -42.31 -3.65
C LEU A 346 -0.66 -42.63 -4.73
N SER A 347 -0.41 -43.63 -5.57
CA SER A 347 -1.32 -44.10 -6.62
C SER A 347 -2.60 -44.75 -6.12
N GLU A 348 -2.64 -45.17 -4.85
CA GLU A 348 -3.79 -45.86 -4.24
C GLU A 348 -4.65 -44.91 -3.40
N LEU A 349 -4.28 -43.63 -3.29
CA LEU A 349 -5.05 -42.63 -2.57
C LEU A 349 -6.26 -42.13 -3.38
N PRO A 350 -7.35 -41.73 -2.69
CA PRO A 350 -8.56 -41.25 -3.36
C PRO A 350 -8.31 -39.98 -4.17
N MET A 351 -8.96 -39.92 -5.35
CA MET A 351 -8.88 -38.76 -6.25
C MET A 351 -9.49 -37.48 -5.66
N SER A 352 -10.52 -37.63 -4.82
CA SER A 352 -11.19 -36.53 -4.17
C SER A 352 -10.69 -36.34 -2.73
N PRO A 353 -10.67 -35.11 -2.20
CA PRO A 353 -10.39 -34.88 -0.79
C PRO A 353 -11.39 -35.66 0.10
N PRO A 354 -11.00 -36.02 1.32
CA PRO A 354 -11.91 -36.57 2.32
C PRO A 354 -13.13 -35.65 2.53
N PRO A 355 -14.27 -36.19 2.98
CA PRO A 355 -15.41 -35.35 3.34
C PRO A 355 -15.01 -34.39 4.47
N LEU A 356 -14.96 -33.10 4.15
CA LEU A 356 -14.64 -32.02 5.09
C LEU A 356 -15.92 -31.34 5.57
N VAL A 357 -15.88 -30.78 6.78
CA VAL A 357 -16.97 -29.96 7.33
C VAL A 357 -17.24 -28.81 6.36
N LYS A 358 -18.51 -28.69 5.93
CA LYS A 358 -18.91 -27.67 4.96
C LYS A 358 -18.61 -26.27 5.49
N GLY A 359 -17.87 -25.48 4.72
CA GLY A 359 -17.51 -24.11 5.05
C GLY A 359 -16.26 -23.98 5.93
N CYS A 360 -15.57 -25.07 6.28
CA CYS A 360 -14.29 -24.94 6.99
C CYS A 360 -13.19 -24.35 6.08
N LEU A 361 -12.15 -23.78 6.69
CA LEU A 361 -11.03 -23.17 5.98
C LEU A 361 -10.31 -24.17 5.07
N GLN A 362 -10.03 -25.40 5.53
CA GLN A 362 -9.39 -26.42 4.70
C GLN A 362 -10.20 -26.71 3.43
N GLN A 363 -11.52 -26.88 3.54
CA GLN A 363 -12.36 -27.14 2.38
C GLN A 363 -12.26 -26.00 1.37
N THR A 364 -12.39 -24.76 1.85
CA THR A 364 -12.34 -23.59 0.99
C THR A 364 -10.98 -23.43 0.31
N LEU A 365 -9.87 -23.61 1.05
CA LEU A 365 -8.53 -23.60 0.48
C LEU A 365 -8.33 -24.71 -0.56
N CYS A 366 -8.83 -25.92 -0.33
CA CYS A 366 -8.80 -26.99 -1.34
C CYS A 366 -9.52 -26.58 -2.63
N THR A 367 -10.64 -25.85 -2.55
CA THR A 367 -11.31 -25.34 -3.76
C THR A 367 -10.46 -24.33 -4.53
N PHE A 368 -9.64 -23.52 -3.86
CA PHE A 368 -8.74 -22.60 -4.54
C PHE A 368 -7.58 -23.29 -5.27
N MET A 369 -7.24 -24.54 -4.93
CA MET A 369 -6.26 -25.33 -5.69
C MET A 369 -6.70 -25.65 -7.12
N THR A 370 -7.98 -25.44 -7.44
CA THR A 370 -8.54 -25.56 -8.80
C THR A 370 -9.02 -24.23 -9.36
N SER A 371 -8.64 -23.11 -8.73
CA SER A 371 -8.94 -21.76 -9.21
C SER A 371 -8.36 -21.51 -10.61
N THR A 372 -9.06 -20.69 -11.39
CA THR A 372 -8.57 -20.15 -12.68
C THR A 372 -7.50 -19.08 -12.49
N ASN A 373 -7.45 -18.43 -11.32
CA ASN A 373 -6.35 -17.56 -10.94
C ASN A 373 -5.13 -18.42 -10.57
N THR A 374 -4.12 -18.40 -11.44
CA THR A 374 -2.93 -19.25 -11.34
C THR A 374 -2.08 -18.96 -10.10
N ASP A 375 -2.00 -17.69 -9.70
CA ASP A 375 -1.22 -17.28 -8.54
C ASP A 375 -1.90 -17.75 -7.25
N LEU A 376 -3.22 -17.55 -7.14
CA LEU A 376 -4.00 -18.06 -6.02
C LEU A 376 -3.89 -19.58 -5.89
N LYS A 377 -4.07 -20.29 -7.02
CA LYS A 377 -3.92 -21.75 -7.07
C LYS A 377 -2.55 -22.19 -6.58
N ARG A 378 -1.48 -21.56 -7.06
CA ARG A 378 -0.10 -21.92 -6.70
C ARG A 378 0.19 -21.63 -5.23
N CYS A 379 -0.13 -20.43 -4.76
CA CYS A 379 0.14 -20.00 -3.39
C CYS A 379 -0.61 -20.84 -2.35
N VAL A 380 -1.89 -21.16 -2.60
CA VAL A 380 -2.66 -22.04 -1.70
C VAL A 380 -2.10 -23.45 -1.69
N SER A 381 -1.72 -23.99 -2.85
CA SER A 381 -1.13 -25.33 -2.94
C SER A 381 0.19 -25.41 -2.16
N GLU A 382 1.10 -24.45 -2.36
CA GLU A 382 2.37 -24.35 -1.63
C GLU A 382 2.16 -24.19 -0.13
N PHE A 383 1.20 -23.35 0.29
CA PHE A 383 0.82 -23.18 1.68
C PHE A 383 0.35 -24.48 2.34
N LEU A 384 -0.62 -25.16 1.74
CA LEU A 384 -1.12 -26.43 2.27
C LEU A 384 -0.02 -27.52 2.28
N PHE A 385 0.88 -27.53 1.31
CA PHE A 385 2.02 -28.46 1.28
C PHE A 385 3.02 -28.17 2.41
N THR A 386 3.30 -26.90 2.71
CA THR A 386 4.10 -26.50 3.89
C THR A 386 3.41 -26.91 5.18
N LEU A 387 2.08 -26.76 5.30
CA LEU A 387 1.33 -27.24 6.47
C LEU A 387 1.41 -28.77 6.62
N CYS A 388 1.67 -29.51 5.55
CA CYS A 388 1.91 -30.95 5.58
C CYS A 388 3.40 -31.29 5.75
N ARG A 389 4.25 -30.34 6.16
CA ARG A 389 5.71 -30.52 6.31
C ARG A 389 6.38 -31.08 5.06
N HIS A 390 5.88 -30.68 3.89
CA HIS A 390 6.35 -31.19 2.59
C HIS A 390 6.20 -32.71 2.41
N ASN A 391 5.32 -33.35 3.19
CA ASN A 391 4.99 -34.76 3.05
C ASN A 391 3.91 -34.92 1.97
N ALA A 392 4.29 -35.52 0.83
CA ALA A 392 3.39 -35.72 -0.30
C ALA A 392 2.20 -36.64 0.02
N LEU A 393 2.40 -37.63 0.88
CA LEU A 393 1.35 -38.55 1.30
C LEU A 393 0.31 -37.81 2.15
N GLU A 394 0.75 -37.11 3.18
CA GLU A 394 -0.12 -36.29 4.04
C GLU A 394 -0.87 -35.23 3.21
N PHE A 395 -0.16 -34.54 2.34
CA PHE A 395 -0.74 -33.52 1.47
C PHE A 395 -1.84 -34.10 0.57
N THR A 396 -1.59 -35.26 -0.04
CA THR A 396 -2.57 -35.94 -0.89
C THR A 396 -3.77 -36.42 -0.07
N GLN A 397 -3.56 -36.95 1.13
CA GLN A 397 -4.65 -37.36 2.03
C GLN A 397 -5.51 -36.17 2.45
N ARG A 398 -4.92 -35.00 2.69
CA ARG A 398 -5.66 -33.81 3.15
C ARG A 398 -6.35 -33.04 2.02
N THR A 399 -5.85 -33.13 0.79
CA THR A 399 -6.33 -32.31 -0.34
C THR A 399 -6.96 -33.10 -1.48
N GLY A 400 -6.77 -34.42 -1.53
CA GLY A 400 -7.17 -35.30 -2.63
C GLY A 400 -6.16 -35.28 -3.78
N LEU A 401 -5.94 -36.44 -4.41
CA LEU A 401 -4.94 -36.58 -5.48
C LEU A 401 -5.21 -35.65 -6.68
N GLY A 402 -6.47 -35.42 -7.05
CA GLY A 402 -6.83 -34.52 -8.14
C GLY A 402 -6.37 -33.06 -7.92
N ASN A 403 -6.39 -32.59 -6.67
CA ASN A 403 -5.90 -31.26 -6.33
C ASN A 403 -4.37 -31.24 -6.18
N ALA A 404 -3.80 -32.28 -5.56
CA ALA A 404 -2.37 -32.35 -5.24
C ALA A 404 -1.47 -32.53 -6.46
N VAL A 405 -1.93 -33.27 -7.48
CA VAL A 405 -1.10 -33.75 -8.60
C VAL A 405 -0.33 -32.65 -9.32
N ALA A 406 -0.94 -31.47 -9.51
CA ALA A 406 -0.31 -30.37 -10.23
C ALA A 406 0.92 -29.83 -9.47
N LEU A 407 0.82 -29.67 -8.15
CA LEU A 407 1.95 -29.23 -7.33
C LEU A 407 3.02 -30.33 -7.22
N LEU A 408 2.61 -31.58 -6.99
CA LEU A 408 3.56 -32.69 -6.82
C LEU A 408 4.42 -32.92 -8.07
N ARG A 409 3.84 -32.78 -9.26
CA ARG A 409 4.59 -32.81 -10.53
C ARG A 409 5.58 -31.64 -10.65
N LEU A 410 5.16 -30.43 -10.28
CA LEU A 410 6.04 -29.26 -10.28
C LEU A 410 7.22 -29.41 -9.29
N LYS A 411 7.04 -30.17 -8.21
CA LYS A 411 8.08 -30.48 -7.23
C LYS A 411 8.96 -31.69 -7.61
N GLY A 412 8.63 -32.41 -8.68
CA GLY A 412 9.35 -33.62 -9.10
C GLY A 412 9.16 -34.84 -8.19
N ILE A 413 8.06 -34.89 -7.42
CA ILE A 413 7.76 -36.00 -6.49
C ILE A 413 6.97 -37.12 -7.19
N MET A 414 6.25 -36.77 -8.26
CA MET A 414 5.46 -37.65 -9.12
C MET A 414 5.72 -37.27 -10.57
#